data_AF-A0A930AWE3-F1
#
_entry.id   AF-A0A930AWE3-F1
#
_cell.length_a   1.000
_cell.length_b   1.000
_cell.length_c   1.000
_cell.angle_alpha   90.00
_cell.angle_beta   90.00
_cell.angle_gamma   90.00
#
_symmetry.space_group_name_H-M   'P 1'
#
loop_
_entity.id
_entity.type
_entity.pdbx_description
1 polymer ?
#
loop_
_entity_poly.entity_id
_entity_poly.type
_entity_poly.pdbx_seq_one_letter_code
_entity_poly.pdbx_strand_id
1 'polypeptide(L)'
;MKIQILPLVAGAQKATGLTVIIDVFRAFSLEAYMYASGAKKVIPVKTVEDALALKEKNPSYILVGERKGIKVEGFDYGNSPSEFVGVDLSGKTLIHTT
;
A
#
# COMPACT_ATOMS: atom_id res chain seq x y z
N MET A 1 -20.45 -21.46 -6.02
CA MET A 1 -19.47 -20.63 -5.28
C MET A 1 -20.23 -19.74 -4.32
N LYS A 2 -19.84 -19.67 -3.04
CA LYS A 2 -20.45 -18.77 -2.06
C LYS A 2 -19.65 -17.46 -2.04
N ILE A 3 -20.31 -16.33 -2.24
CA ILE A 3 -19.69 -14.99 -2.20
C ILE A 3 -20.30 -14.24 -1.03
N GLN A 4 -19.46 -13.56 -0.25
CA GLN A 4 -19.88 -12.70 0.85
C GLN A 4 -19.20 -11.34 0.69
N ILE A 5 -19.98 -10.26 0.85
CA ILE A 5 -19.46 -8.89 0.88
C ILE A 5 -19.50 -8.44 2.33
N LEU A 6 -18.32 -8.21 2.90
CA LEU A 6 -18.16 -7.82 4.29
C LEU A 6 -17.63 -6.38 4.34
N PRO A 7 -18.32 -5.44 4.99
CA PRO A 7 -17.95 -4.03 4.92
C PRO A 7 -16.84 -3.68 5.90
N LEU A 8 -15.89 -2.85 5.43
CA LEU A 8 -14.89 -2.16 6.25
C LEU A 8 -14.01 -3.11 7.09
N VAL A 9 -13.28 -2.55 8.05
CA VAL A 9 -12.34 -3.28 8.91
C VAL A 9 -13.03 -4.39 9.72
N ALA A 10 -14.21 -4.10 10.29
CA ALA A 10 -14.96 -5.09 11.05
C ALA A 10 -15.42 -6.28 10.20
N GLY A 11 -15.70 -6.04 8.91
CA GLY A 11 -15.97 -7.08 7.93
C GLY A 11 -14.73 -7.89 7.57
N ALA A 12 -13.61 -7.20 7.29
CA ALA A 12 -12.34 -7.84 6.98
C ALA A 12 -11.86 -8.77 8.10
N GLN A 13 -12.04 -8.39 9.37
CA GLN A 13 -11.71 -9.22 10.54
C GLN A 13 -12.51 -10.52 10.62
N LYS A 14 -13.69 -10.59 9.99
CA LYS A 14 -14.56 -11.77 9.95
C LYS A 14 -14.38 -12.60 8.68
N ALA A 15 -13.60 -12.11 7.71
CA ALA A 15 -13.40 -12.80 6.46
C ALA A 15 -12.65 -14.13 6.68
N THR A 16 -13.07 -15.18 5.97
CA THR A 16 -12.45 -16.51 6.03
C THR A 16 -12.34 -17.08 4.63
N GLY A 17 -11.32 -17.90 4.37
CA GLY A 17 -11.03 -18.44 3.04
C GLY A 17 -10.41 -17.39 2.10
N LEU A 18 -10.62 -17.57 0.79
CA LEU A 18 -10.14 -16.63 -0.23
C LEU A 18 -10.82 -15.27 -0.04
N THR A 19 -10.03 -14.26 0.30
CA THR A 19 -10.51 -12.92 0.62
C THR A 19 -9.94 -11.91 -0.37
N VAL A 20 -10.82 -11.06 -0.92
CA VAL A 20 -10.44 -9.94 -1.79
C VAL A 20 -10.72 -8.66 -1.02
N ILE A 21 -9.67 -7.91 -0.67
CA ILE A 21 -9.80 -6.60 -0.03
C ILE A 21 -9.89 -5.54 -1.12
N ILE A 22 -10.88 -4.64 -0.97
CA ILE A 22 -11.17 -3.60 -1.96
C ILE A 22 -11.08 -2.24 -1.26
N ASP A 23 -10.13 -1.44 -1.72
CA ASP A 23 -10.00 -0.02 -1.43
C ASP A 23 -9.61 0.67 -2.75
N VAL A 24 -10.64 1.12 -3.46
CA VAL A 24 -10.49 1.69 -4.80
C VAL A 24 -9.91 3.10 -4.73
N PHE A 25 -10.20 3.87 -3.66
CA PHE A 25 -9.78 5.25 -3.50
C PHE A 25 -8.99 5.44 -2.20
N ARG A 26 -7.69 5.11 -2.18
CA ARG A 26 -6.83 4.79 -3.35
C ARG A 26 -5.87 3.62 -3.14
N ALA A 27 -5.85 3.01 -1.95
CA ALA A 27 -4.75 2.16 -1.53
C ALA A 27 -4.49 0.96 -2.47
N PHE A 28 -5.50 0.17 -2.80
CA PHE A 28 -5.30 -1.02 -3.63
C PHE A 28 -5.35 -0.73 -5.13
N SER A 29 -5.90 0.41 -5.55
CA SER A 29 -5.66 0.95 -6.90
C SER A 29 -4.19 1.33 -7.08
N LEU A 30 -3.59 1.98 -6.09
CA LEU A 30 -2.17 2.36 -6.09
C LEU A 30 -1.27 1.12 -6.15
N GLU A 31 -1.49 0.15 -5.27
CA GLU A 31 -0.65 -1.06 -5.23
C GLU A 31 -0.70 -1.84 -6.55
N ALA A 32 -1.85 -1.88 -7.22
CA ALA A 32 -1.95 -2.46 -8.56
C ALA A 32 -1.00 -1.76 -9.56
N TYR A 33 -0.91 -0.43 -9.52
CA TYR A 33 0.03 0.34 -10.36
C TYR A 33 1.49 0.08 -9.95
N MET A 34 1.79 -0.04 -8.65
CA MET A 34 3.15 -0.35 -8.18
C MET A 34 3.60 -1.73 -8.68
N TYR A 35 2.75 -2.75 -8.56
CA TYR A 35 3.06 -4.08 -9.06
C TYR A 35 3.15 -4.12 -10.59
N ALA A 36 2.28 -3.41 -11.30
CA ALA A 36 2.39 -3.25 -12.76
C ALA A 36 3.71 -2.57 -13.18
N SER A 37 4.27 -1.73 -12.30
CA SER A 37 5.55 -1.05 -12.47
C SER A 37 6.77 -1.88 -12.01
N GLY A 38 6.58 -3.15 -11.64
CA GLY A 38 7.66 -4.09 -11.32
C GLY A 38 8.03 -4.21 -9.84
N ALA A 39 7.21 -3.64 -8.93
CA ALA A 39 7.44 -3.78 -7.49
C ALA A 39 7.59 -5.25 -7.07
N LYS A 40 8.66 -5.56 -6.35
CA LYS A 40 8.90 -6.92 -5.84
C LYS A 40 7.95 -7.25 -4.69
N LYS A 41 7.68 -6.27 -3.83
CA LYS A 41 6.90 -6.45 -2.60
C LYS A 41 6.35 -5.11 -2.13
N VAL A 42 5.11 -5.10 -1.68
CA VAL A 42 4.52 -4.00 -0.89
C VAL A 42 4.28 -4.50 0.54
N ILE A 43 4.66 -3.71 1.54
CA ILE A 43 4.50 -4.01 2.96
C ILE A 43 3.55 -2.97 3.56
N PRO A 44 2.25 -3.30 3.72
CA PRO A 44 1.32 -2.42 4.39
C PRO A 44 1.62 -2.36 5.90
N VAL A 45 1.67 -1.15 6.45
CA VAL A 45 1.85 -0.91 7.89
C VAL A 45 0.84 0.10 8.41
N LYS A 46 0.53 0.00 9.70
CA LYS A 46 -0.55 0.79 10.32
C LYS A 46 -0.16 2.24 10.53
N THR A 47 1.06 2.51 10.97
CA THR A 47 1.48 3.85 11.41
C THR A 47 2.65 4.39 10.60
N VAL A 48 2.86 5.71 10.68
CA VAL A 48 4.01 6.36 10.04
C VAL A 48 5.30 5.92 10.74
N GLU A 49 5.23 5.77 12.06
CA GLU A 49 6.32 5.34 12.92
C GLU A 49 6.78 3.92 12.55
N ASP A 50 5.86 2.99 12.30
CA ASP A 50 6.16 1.64 11.84
C ASP A 50 6.88 1.68 10.47
N ALA A 51 6.43 2.56 9.58
CA ALA A 51 7.02 2.71 8.25
C ALA A 51 8.45 3.23 8.33
N LEU A 52 8.67 4.28 9.12
CA LEU A 52 9.98 4.88 9.35
C LEU A 52 10.95 3.89 10.02
N ALA A 53 10.49 3.16 11.04
CA ALA A 53 11.30 2.15 11.71
C ALA A 53 11.71 1.00 10.77
N LEU A 54 10.85 0.61 9.82
CA LEU A 54 11.20 -0.37 8.79
C LEU A 54 12.20 0.20 7.77
N LYS A 55 12.04 1.46 7.35
CA LYS A 55 12.98 2.15 6.45
C LYS A 55 14.36 2.32 7.08
N GLU A 56 14.43 2.66 8.37
CA GLU A 56 15.70 2.78 9.09
C GLU A 56 16.50 1.47 9.05
N LYS A 57 15.82 0.35 9.27
CA LYS A 57 16.42 -0.99 9.17
C LYS A 57 16.70 -1.44 7.73
N ASN A 58 16.02 -0.84 6.75
CA ASN A 58 16.11 -1.19 5.33
C ASN A 58 16.18 0.08 4.46
N PRO A 59 17.34 0.77 4.43
CA PRO A 59 17.44 2.10 3.79
C PRO A 59 17.08 2.11 2.29
N SER A 60 17.14 0.96 1.63
CA SER A 60 16.79 0.79 0.20
C SER A 60 15.29 0.67 -0.07
N TYR A 61 14.44 0.51 0.95
CA TYR A 61 12.99 0.41 0.78
C TYR A 61 12.37 1.78 0.50
N ILE A 62 11.25 1.84 -0.21
CA ILE A 62 10.60 3.09 -0.61
C ILE A 62 9.41 3.35 0.32
N LEU A 63 9.30 4.55 0.87
CA LEU A 63 8.18 4.98 1.72
C LEU A 63 7.06 5.57 0.87
N VAL A 64 5.86 5.01 1.00
CA VAL A 64 4.68 5.47 0.29
C VAL A 64 3.51 5.59 1.24
N GLY A 65 2.72 6.65 1.10
CA GLY A 65 1.56 6.79 1.98
C GLY A 65 0.99 8.18 2.09
N GLU A 66 -0.11 8.26 2.81
CA GLU A 66 -0.85 9.50 3.02
C GLU A 66 -1.45 9.59 4.42
N ARG A 67 -1.76 10.82 4.83
CA ARG A 67 -2.75 11.09 5.88
C ARG A 67 -3.72 12.15 5.36
N LYS A 68 -5.02 11.85 5.41
CA LYS A 68 -6.10 12.74 4.91
C LYS A 68 -5.94 13.12 3.43
N GLY A 69 -5.44 12.19 2.62
CA GLY A 69 -5.19 12.32 1.19
C GLY A 69 -3.86 13.00 0.83
N ILE A 70 -3.09 13.47 1.81
CA ILE A 70 -1.86 14.24 1.63
C ILE A 70 -0.66 13.33 1.88
N LYS A 71 0.36 13.39 1.00
CA LYS A 71 1.61 12.67 1.18
C LYS A 71 2.21 12.97 2.56
N VAL A 72 2.63 11.92 3.26
CA VAL A 72 3.33 12.08 4.54
C VAL A 72 4.66 12.80 4.33
N GLU A 73 4.97 13.78 5.17
CA GLU A 73 6.24 14.50 5.09
C GLU A 73 7.44 13.53 5.22
N GLY A 74 8.43 13.69 4.35
CA GLY A 74 9.60 12.79 4.30
C GLY A 74 9.38 11.45 3.58
N PHE A 75 8.16 11.15 3.10
CA PHE A 75 7.93 9.97 2.26
C PHE A 75 8.29 10.24 0.81
N ASP A 76 8.71 9.18 0.11
CA ASP A 76 9.11 9.23 -1.30
C ASP A 76 7.88 9.58 -2.17
N TYR A 77 6.75 8.87 -1.98
CA TYR A 77 5.51 9.04 -2.77
C TYR A 77 4.25 9.17 -1.91
N GLY A 78 3.20 9.77 -2.50
CA GLY A 78 1.86 9.82 -1.92
C GLY A 78 1.02 8.59 -2.25
N ASN A 79 -0.30 8.68 -2.02
CA ASN A 79 -1.24 7.61 -2.35
C ASN A 79 -1.90 7.79 -3.74
N SER A 80 -1.20 8.35 -4.74
CA SER A 80 -1.76 8.59 -6.08
C SER A 80 -1.23 7.60 -7.12
N PRO A 81 -2.09 6.78 -7.76
CA PRO A 81 -1.65 5.81 -8.78
C PRO A 81 -0.90 6.45 -9.95
N SER A 82 -1.26 7.69 -10.31
CA SER A 82 -0.61 8.44 -11.39
C SER A 82 0.87 8.72 -11.14
N GLU A 83 1.32 8.74 -9.88
CA GLU A 83 2.73 8.97 -9.52
C GLU A 83 3.64 7.82 -9.98
N PHE A 84 3.07 6.63 -10.24
CA PHE A 84 3.81 5.43 -10.63
C PHE A 84 3.78 5.14 -12.13
N VAL A 85 3.11 5.96 -12.93
CA VAL A 85 3.11 5.78 -14.39
C VAL A 85 4.52 6.05 -14.93
N GLY A 86 5.14 5.04 -15.53
CA GLY A 86 6.49 5.12 -16.09
C GLY A 86 7.63 5.04 -15.06
N VAL A 87 7.32 4.79 -13.79
CA VAL A 87 8.33 4.55 -12.75
C VAL A 87 8.80 3.10 -12.84
N ASP A 88 10.12 2.87 -12.74
CA ASP A 88 10.68 1.51 -12.64
C ASP A 88 10.85 1.11 -11.17
N LEU A 89 10.03 0.16 -10.72
CA LEU A 89 10.10 -0.43 -9.38
C LEU A 89 10.72 -1.82 -9.38
N SER A 90 11.40 -2.22 -10.45
CA SER A 90 12.01 -3.55 -10.59
C SER A 90 12.89 -3.88 -9.39
N GLY A 91 12.52 -4.96 -8.68
CA GLY A 91 13.24 -5.44 -7.51
C GLY A 91 13.08 -4.60 -6.24
N LYS A 92 12.31 -3.50 -6.28
CA LYS A 92 12.09 -2.60 -5.14
C LYS A 92 11.02 -3.14 -4.19
N THR A 93 11.23 -2.89 -2.91
CA THR A 93 10.24 -3.13 -1.85
C THR A 93 9.70 -1.78 -1.39
N LEU A 94 8.38 -1.67 -1.30
CA LEU A 94 7.69 -0.47 -0.84
C LEU A 94 7.06 -0.73 0.52
N ILE A 95 7.10 0.26 1.39
CA ILE A 95 6.40 0.28 2.66
C ILE A 95 5.24 1.26 2.49
N HIS A 96 4.01 0.78 2.68
CA HIS A 96 2.81 1.54 2.40
C HIS A 96 2.00 1.77 3.68
N THR A 97 1.61 3.02 3.97
CA THR A 97 0.63 3.32 5.03
C THR A 97 -0.39 4.35 4.57
N THR A 98 -1.65 4.16 4.94
CA THR A 98 -2.81 4.99 4.58
C THR A 98 -3.77 5.01 5.76
#